data_AF-A0A952VW53-F1
#
_entry.id   AF-A0A952VW53-F1
#
_cell.length_a   1.000
_cell.length_b   1.000
_cell.length_c   1.000
_cell.angle_alpha   90.00
_cell.angle_beta   90.00
_cell.angle_gamma   90.00
#
_symmetry.space_group_name_H-M   'P 1'
#
loop_
_entity.id
_entity.type
_entity.pdbx_description
1 polymer ?
#
loop_
_entity_poly.entity_id
_entity_poly.type
_entity_poly.pdbx_seq_one_letter_code
_entity_poly.pdbx_strand_id
1 'polypeptide(L)'
;MSDQNLQQRLNDLFGYIRQGKIIEAMNEIYDKDTVMQDNANAPTKGLAANIEREKQFLNGVKEWKGFNVTATGIGDNVTFYESTMDFIATNGQPVHMEQVSVAKWRNGKIVHERFYYDTGRK
;
A
#
# COMPACT_ATOMS: atom_id res chain seq x y z
N MET A 1 -3.05 10.48 17.45
CA MET A 1 -4.36 9.77 17.51
C MET A 1 -4.23 8.65 18.52
N SER A 2 -5.34 8.07 19.01
CA SER A 2 -5.23 6.82 19.77
C SER A 2 -4.87 5.66 18.84
N ASP A 3 -4.17 4.65 19.38
CA ASP A 3 -3.82 3.45 18.61
C ASP A 3 -5.05 2.69 18.12
N GLN A 4 -6.15 2.70 18.89
CA GLN A 4 -7.43 2.13 18.45
C GLN A 4 -7.97 2.79 17.18
N ASN A 5 -7.82 4.11 17.03
CA ASN A 5 -8.26 4.80 15.83
C ASN A 5 -7.37 4.44 14.62
N LEU A 6 -6.07 4.25 14.83
CA LEU A 6 -5.16 3.82 13.76
C LEU A 6 -5.43 2.38 13.31
N GLN A 7 -5.74 1.48 14.25
CA GLN A 7 -6.13 0.11 13.92
C GLN A 7 -7.37 0.08 13.04
N GLN A 8 -8.38 0.90 13.34
CA GLN A 8 -9.58 0.99 12.52
C GLN A 8 -9.25 1.50 11.11
N ARG A 9 -8.47 2.59 11.00
CA ARG A 9 -8.09 3.15 9.70
C ARG A 9 -7.25 2.18 8.86
N LEU A 10 -6.38 1.41 9.49
CA LEU A 10 -5.63 0.34 8.83
C LEU A 10 -6.54 -0.80 8.34
N ASN A 11 -7.53 -1.19 9.14
CA ASN A 11 -8.51 -2.20 8.75
C ASN A 11 -9.39 -1.71 7.60
N ASP A 12 -9.77 -0.43 7.58
CA ASP A 12 -10.50 0.19 6.48
C ASP A 12 -9.67 0.10 5.19
N LEU A 13 -8.38 0.44 5.25
CA LEU A 13 -7.44 0.31 4.12
C LEU A 13 -7.44 -1.12 3.56
N PHE A 14 -7.31 -2.14 4.42
CA PHE A 14 -7.38 -3.53 3.97
C PHE A 14 -8.74 -3.89 3.35
N GLY A 15 -9.82 -3.34 3.88
CA GLY A 15 -11.16 -3.50 3.32
C GLY A 15 -11.26 -2.98 1.89
N TYR A 16 -10.67 -1.82 1.59
CA TYR A 16 -10.61 -1.29 0.23
C TYR A 16 -9.74 -2.15 -0.69
N ILE A 17 -8.52 -2.53 -0.25
CA ILE A 17 -7.59 -3.33 -1.06
C ILE A 17 -8.21 -4.68 -1.44
N ARG A 18 -8.83 -5.38 -0.49
CA ARG A 18 -9.50 -6.67 -0.75
C ARG A 18 -10.67 -6.56 -1.73
N GLN A 19 -11.30 -5.38 -1.83
CA GLN A 19 -12.36 -5.10 -2.80
C GLN A 19 -11.84 -4.58 -4.15
N GLY A 20 -10.52 -4.46 -4.33
CA GLY A 20 -9.92 -3.85 -5.53
C GLY A 20 -10.13 -2.34 -5.64
N LYS A 21 -10.56 -1.67 -4.55
CA LYS A 21 -10.91 -0.24 -4.51
C LYS A 21 -9.73 0.62 -4.04
N ILE A 22 -8.55 0.38 -4.64
CA ILE A 22 -7.30 1.00 -4.18
C ILE A 22 -7.33 2.52 -4.38
N ILE A 23 -7.86 2.99 -5.52
CA ILE A 23 -7.91 4.43 -5.81
C ILE A 23 -8.87 5.17 -4.86
N GLU A 24 -9.98 4.54 -4.49
CA GLU A 24 -10.89 5.07 -3.45
C GLU A 24 -10.19 5.11 -2.09
N ALA A 25 -9.43 4.06 -1.75
CA ALA A 25 -8.60 4.04 -0.54
C ALA A 25 -7.62 5.21 -0.52
N MET A 26 -6.95 5.47 -1.65
CA MET A 26 -5.99 6.59 -1.76
C MET A 26 -6.64 7.93 -1.46
N ASN A 27 -7.82 8.19 -2.04
CA ASN A 27 -8.54 9.45 -1.79
C ASN A 27 -9.04 9.57 -0.33
N GLU A 28 -9.48 8.47 0.28
CA GLU A 28 -10.03 8.48 1.63
C GLU A 28 -8.96 8.42 2.74
N ILE A 29 -7.83 7.77 2.50
CA ILE A 29 -6.88 7.41 3.56
C ILE A 29 -5.59 8.22 3.48
N TYR A 30 -5.22 8.75 2.32
CA TYR A 30 -3.93 9.41 2.14
C TYR A 30 -4.06 10.94 2.19
N ASP A 31 -3.02 11.59 2.69
CA ASP A 31 -2.91 13.05 2.67
C ASP A 31 -2.60 13.55 1.25
N LYS A 32 -3.03 14.78 0.91
CA LYS A 32 -2.74 15.39 -0.40
C LYS A 32 -1.24 15.48 -0.69
N ASP A 33 -0.43 15.68 0.34
CA ASP A 33 1.03 15.85 0.24
C ASP A 33 1.77 14.54 0.57
N THR A 34 1.07 13.39 0.56
CA THR A 34 1.64 12.10 0.94
C THR A 34 2.86 11.74 0.10
N VAL A 35 3.85 11.11 0.74
CA VAL A 35 5.09 10.66 0.11
C VAL A 35 5.18 9.15 0.19
N MET A 36 5.26 8.48 -0.96
CA MET A 36 5.39 7.02 -1.03
C MET A 36 6.76 6.64 -1.58
N GLN A 37 7.34 5.56 -1.04
CA GLN A 37 8.67 5.12 -1.43
C GLN A 37 8.74 3.59 -1.56
N ASP A 38 9.21 3.13 -2.70
CA ASP A 38 9.55 1.74 -2.95
C ASP A 38 11.02 1.49 -2.58
N ASN A 39 11.26 0.63 -1.58
CA ASN A 39 12.59 0.28 -1.09
C ASN A 39 13.48 1.52 -0.81
N ALA A 40 14.63 1.64 -1.46
CA ALA A 40 15.56 2.76 -1.36
C ALA A 40 15.48 3.72 -2.56
N ASN A 41 14.48 3.56 -3.43
CA ASN A 41 14.32 4.39 -4.64
C ASN A 41 13.93 5.83 -4.27
N ALA A 42 14.03 6.74 -5.25
CA ALA A 42 13.53 8.10 -5.08
C ALA A 42 12.02 8.08 -4.77
N PRO A 43 11.55 8.88 -3.81
CA PRO A 43 10.15 8.86 -3.40
C PRO A 43 9.26 9.57 -4.41
N THR A 44 8.02 9.09 -4.53
CA THR A 44 6.94 9.76 -5.25
C THR A 44 6.20 10.70 -4.30
N LYS A 45 6.08 11.97 -4.67
CA LYS A 45 5.54 13.03 -3.80
C LYS A 45 4.19 13.53 -4.30
N GLY A 46 3.22 13.61 -3.39
CA GLY A 46 1.88 14.10 -3.64
C GLY A 46 0.91 12.99 -4.06
N LEU A 47 -0.33 13.09 -3.58
CA LEU A 47 -1.38 12.10 -3.81
C LEU A 47 -1.64 11.85 -5.30
N ALA A 48 -1.69 12.91 -6.11
CA ALA A 48 -1.93 12.80 -7.54
C ALA A 48 -0.86 11.96 -8.25
N ALA A 49 0.42 12.18 -7.94
CA ALA A 49 1.51 11.40 -8.54
C ALA A 49 1.47 9.94 -8.08
N ASN A 50 1.13 9.70 -6.81
CA ASN A 50 0.96 8.36 -6.27
C ASN A 50 -0.22 7.61 -6.90
N ILE A 51 -1.34 8.28 -7.17
CA ILE A 51 -2.49 7.70 -7.88
C ILE A 51 -2.08 7.26 -9.29
N GLU A 52 -1.30 8.06 -10.01
CA GLU A 52 -0.81 7.67 -11.34
C GLU A 52 0.15 6.48 -11.29
N ARG A 53 1.06 6.44 -10.30
CA ARG A 53 1.92 5.27 -10.04
C ARG A 53 1.10 4.01 -9.79
N GLU A 54 0.04 4.12 -8.98
CA GLU A 54 -0.84 3.00 -8.65
C GLU A 54 -1.65 2.52 -9.87
N LYS A 55 -2.17 3.44 -10.69
CA LYS A 55 -2.82 3.11 -11.97
C LYS A 55 -1.87 2.36 -12.90
N GLN A 56 -0.61 2.77 -12.98
CA GLN A 56 0.40 2.06 -13.78
C GLN A 56 0.61 0.63 -13.29
N PHE A 57 0.69 0.43 -11.97
CA PHE A 57 0.75 -0.92 -11.38
C PHE A 57 -0.49 -1.75 -11.76
N LEU A 58 -1.69 -1.22 -11.54
CA LEU A 58 -2.96 -1.89 -11.85
C LEU A 58 -3.12 -2.21 -13.34
N ASN A 59 -2.66 -1.34 -14.24
CA ASN A 59 -2.64 -1.61 -15.69
C ASN A 59 -1.73 -2.79 -16.07
N GLY A 60 -0.76 -3.14 -15.22
CA GLY A 60 0.09 -4.32 -15.38
C GLY A 60 -0.56 -5.63 -14.91
N VAL A 61 -1.67 -5.53 -14.18
CA VAL A 61 -2.40 -6.67 -13.60
C VAL A 61 -3.54 -7.09 -14.55
N LYS A 62 -3.49 -8.33 -15.03
CA LYS A 62 -4.57 -8.96 -15.80
C LYS A 62 -5.64 -9.56 -14.90
N GLU A 63 -5.22 -10.23 -13.84
CA GLU A 63 -6.14 -10.92 -12.93
C GLU A 63 -5.58 -10.88 -11.50
N TRP A 64 -6.33 -10.28 -10.57
CA TRP A 64 -5.99 -10.29 -9.15
C TRP A 64 -6.36 -11.64 -8.53
N LYS A 65 -5.40 -12.32 -7.90
CA LYS A 65 -5.63 -13.65 -7.28
C LYS A 65 -5.79 -13.53 -5.77
N GLY A 66 -5.07 -12.64 -5.10
CA GLY A 66 -5.19 -12.50 -3.66
C GLY A 66 -4.33 -11.41 -3.04
N PHE A 67 -4.78 -10.97 -1.86
CA PHE A 67 -4.06 -10.09 -0.94
C PHE A 67 -4.23 -10.66 0.47
N ASN A 68 -3.14 -11.12 1.07
CA ASN A 68 -3.16 -11.67 2.41
C ASN A 68 -2.27 -10.84 3.33
N VAL A 69 -2.76 -10.51 4.52
CA VAL A 69 -2.00 -9.79 5.56
C VAL A 69 -1.64 -10.81 6.63
N THR A 70 -0.36 -11.02 6.88
CA THR A 70 0.16 -12.04 7.80
C THR A 70 0.46 -11.48 9.18
N ALA A 71 0.87 -10.22 9.25
CA ALA A 71 1.16 -9.53 10.50
C ALA A 71 0.81 -8.04 10.41
N THR A 72 0.48 -7.44 11.54
CA THR A 72 0.29 -5.98 11.69
C THR A 72 0.91 -5.49 12.98
N GLY A 73 1.31 -4.23 13.02
CA GLY A 73 1.63 -3.57 14.29
C GLY A 73 1.44 -2.06 14.22
N ILE A 74 1.23 -1.47 15.41
CA ILE A 74 0.79 -0.09 15.58
C ILE A 74 1.52 0.50 16.77
N GLY A 75 2.02 1.73 16.60
CA GLY A 75 2.64 2.52 17.66
C GLY A 75 3.20 3.82 17.10
N ASP A 76 3.39 4.84 17.93
CA ASP A 76 4.05 6.10 17.56
C ASP A 76 3.43 6.84 16.34
N ASN A 77 2.11 6.72 16.14
CA ASN A 77 1.41 7.17 14.93
C ASN A 77 1.93 6.52 13.62
N VAL A 78 2.44 5.30 13.74
CA VAL A 78 2.92 4.46 12.65
C VAL A 78 2.10 3.17 12.67
N THR A 79 1.79 2.67 11.47
CA THR A 79 1.30 1.31 11.28
C THR A 79 2.24 0.58 10.36
N PHE A 80 2.39 -0.72 10.56
CA PHE A 80 3.04 -1.60 9.60
C PHE A 80 2.22 -2.86 9.40
N TYR A 81 2.38 -3.46 8.22
CA TYR A 81 1.83 -4.76 7.95
C TYR A 81 2.72 -5.54 6.99
N GLU A 82 2.80 -6.84 7.21
CA GLU A 82 3.40 -7.81 6.28
C GLU A 82 2.27 -8.41 5.43
N SER A 83 2.52 -8.55 4.13
CA SER A 83 1.53 -9.05 3.19
C SER A 83 2.12 -9.83 2.03
N THR A 84 1.29 -10.71 1.46
CA THR A 84 1.54 -11.37 0.18
C THR A 84 0.48 -10.95 -0.83
N MET A 85 0.89 -10.82 -2.09
CA MET A 85 0.02 -10.51 -3.21
C MET A 85 0.28 -11.47 -4.36
N ASP A 86 -0.80 -12.04 -4.88
CA ASP A 86 -0.77 -12.95 -6.00
C ASP A 86 -1.61 -12.37 -7.14
N PHE A 87 -1.05 -12.31 -8.35
CA PHE A 87 -1.77 -11.86 -9.53
C PHE A 87 -1.18 -12.43 -10.83
N ILE A 88 -1.95 -12.37 -11.90
CA ILE A 88 -1.49 -12.66 -13.26
C ILE A 88 -1.19 -11.35 -13.95
N ALA A 89 0.03 -11.16 -14.46
CA ALA A 89 0.42 -9.99 -15.22
C ALA A 89 -0.20 -9.99 -16.63
N THR A 90 -0.24 -8.83 -17.30
CA THR A 90 -0.78 -8.70 -18.68
C THR A 90 -0.05 -9.55 -19.72
N ASN A 91 1.21 -9.90 -19.47
CA ASN A 91 1.97 -10.85 -20.29
C ASN A 91 1.67 -12.34 -20.00
N GLY A 92 0.72 -12.62 -19.09
CA GLY A 92 0.30 -13.97 -18.71
C GLY A 92 1.14 -14.64 -17.62
N GLN A 93 2.21 -13.99 -17.13
CA GLN A 93 3.05 -14.56 -16.08
C GLN A 93 2.38 -14.47 -14.70
N PRO A 94 2.40 -15.56 -13.89
CA PRO A 94 2.02 -15.48 -12.50
C PRO A 94 3.08 -14.71 -11.71
N VAL A 95 2.63 -13.79 -10.86
CA VAL A 95 3.46 -12.99 -9.97
C VAL A 95 3.04 -13.27 -8.54
N HIS A 96 4.02 -13.61 -7.71
CA HIS A 96 3.92 -13.66 -6.25
C HIS A 96 4.84 -12.58 -5.68
N MET A 97 4.31 -11.73 -4.81
CA MET A 97 5.07 -10.66 -4.18
C MET A 97 4.84 -10.66 -2.68
N GLU A 98 5.91 -10.55 -1.91
CA GLU A 98 5.91 -10.38 -0.47
C GLU A 98 6.38 -8.96 -0.14
N GLN A 99 5.74 -8.29 0.81
CA GLN A 99 6.05 -6.91 1.12
C GLN A 99 5.70 -6.56 2.57
N VAL A 100 6.52 -5.70 3.17
CA VAL A 100 6.18 -4.96 4.39
C VAL A 100 5.90 -3.51 4.02
N SER A 101 4.73 -2.99 4.40
CA SER A 101 4.44 -1.55 4.34
C SER A 101 4.62 -0.91 5.72
N VAL A 102 5.20 0.29 5.76
CA VAL A 102 5.32 1.13 6.95
C VAL A 102 4.72 2.51 6.65
N ALA A 103 3.59 2.81 7.26
CA ALA A 103 2.83 4.03 7.05
C ALA A 103 2.87 4.94 8.30
N LYS A 104 3.23 6.20 8.11
CA LYS A 104 3.17 7.26 9.14
C LYS A 104 1.89 8.07 8.95
N TRP A 105 1.24 8.37 10.07
CA TRP A 105 -0.08 8.98 10.07
C TRP A 105 -0.08 10.36 10.72
N ARG A 106 -0.94 11.23 10.20
CA ARG A 106 -1.28 12.52 10.80
C ARG A 106 -2.75 12.81 10.53
N ASN A 107 -3.51 13.18 11.57
CA ASN A 107 -4.93 13.56 11.44
C ASN A 107 -5.80 12.53 10.67
N GLY A 108 -5.58 11.23 10.90
CA GLY A 108 -6.32 10.14 10.26
C GLY A 108 -5.85 9.79 8.85
N LYS A 109 -4.84 10.50 8.32
CA LYS A 109 -4.34 10.32 6.96
C LYS A 109 -2.90 9.81 6.94
N ILE A 110 -2.55 9.01 5.93
CA ILE A 110 -1.19 8.58 5.66
C ILE A 110 -0.43 9.73 4.99
N VAL A 111 0.60 10.23 5.68
CA VAL A 111 1.48 11.31 5.19
C VAL A 111 2.77 10.78 4.59
N HIS A 112 3.16 9.57 4.95
CA HIS A 112 4.33 8.90 4.39
C HIS A 112 4.13 7.39 4.44
N GLU A 113 4.45 6.70 3.36
CA GLU A 113 4.43 5.24 3.30
C GLU A 113 5.70 4.72 2.63
N ARG A 114 6.30 3.69 3.21
CA ARG A 114 7.45 3.02 2.60
C ARG A 114 7.22 1.54 2.53
N PHE A 115 7.48 1.00 1.35
CA PHE A 115 7.36 -0.40 1.04
C PHE A 115 8.74 -1.05 1.03
N TYR A 116 8.84 -2.22 1.63
CA TYR A 116 10.04 -3.06 1.67
C TYR A 116 9.72 -4.40 1.05
N TYR A 117 10.44 -4.78 0.00
CA TYR A 117 10.24 -6.03 -0.72
C TYR A 117 11.47 -6.36 -1.55
N ASP A 118 11.65 -7.64 -1.89
CA ASP A 118 12.69 -8.04 -2.82
C ASP A 118 12.35 -7.56 -4.25
N THR A 119 13.33 -6.93 -4.91
CA THR A 119 13.19 -6.51 -6.30
C THR A 119 13.52 -7.63 -7.30
N GLY A 120 13.95 -8.80 -6.82
CA GLY A 120 14.38 -9.93 -7.65
C GLY A 120 15.65 -9.66 -8.44
N ARG A 121 16.34 -8.54 -8.17
CA ARG A 121 17.64 -8.20 -8.78
C ARG A 121 18.74 -8.92 -8.00
N LYS A 122 19.43 -9.85 -8.68
CA LYS A 122 20.70 -10.40 -8.22
C LYS A 122 21.82 -9.39 -8.36
#